data_AF-A0A1G5MW95-F1
#
_entry.id   AF-A0A1G5MW95-F1
#
_cell.length_a   1.000
_cell.length_b   1.000
_cell.length_c   1.000
_cell.angle_alpha   90.00
_cell.angle_beta   90.00
_cell.angle_gamma   90.00
#
_symmetry.space_group_name_H-M   'P 1'
#
loop_
_entity.id
_entity.type
_entity.pdbx_description
1 polymer ?
#
loop_
_entity_poly.entity_id
_entity_poly.type
_entity_poly.pdbx_seq_one_letter_code
_entity_poly.pdbx_strand_id
1 'polypeptide(L)'
;MWHELVLHGIGGRTILEAKNRLTYAEAMDWYVYLRRRGSLNLGNRLEHGFAMLATVLTRIHGGEVEMEAFMPYESALAQAEEDANGISIEKAVATWH
;
A
#
# COMPACT_ATOMS: atom_id res chain seq x y z
N MET A 1 -3.58 5.68 8.63
CA MET A 1 -4.44 5.30 9.77
C MET A 1 -5.80 6.00 9.74
N TRP A 2 -5.93 7.30 10.04
CA TRP A 2 -7.26 7.94 10.18
C TRP A 2 -8.18 7.75 8.96
N HIS A 3 -7.63 7.89 7.75
CA HIS A 3 -8.36 7.63 6.51
C HIS A 3 -8.90 6.19 6.44
N GLU A 4 -8.11 5.19 6.85
CA GLU A 4 -8.56 3.80 6.88
C GLU A 4 -9.66 3.59 7.93
N LEU A 5 -9.49 4.12 9.15
CA LEU A 5 -10.50 4.00 10.19
C LEU A 5 -11.85 4.55 9.71
N VAL A 6 -11.85 5.74 9.12
CA VAL A 6 -13.06 6.38 8.60
C VAL A 6 -13.67 5.63 7.42
N LEU A 7 -12.85 5.15 6.47
CA LEU A 7 -13.33 4.35 5.33
C LEU A 7 -14.00 3.04 5.79
N HIS A 8 -13.53 2.49 6.91
CA HIS A 8 -14.09 1.30 7.53
C HIS A 8 -15.14 1.61 8.62
N GLY A 9 -15.59 2.88 8.74
CA GLY A 9 -16.65 3.29 9.65
C GLY A 9 -16.27 3.35 11.14
N ILE A 10 -14.98 3.27 11.46
CA ILE A 10 -14.46 3.31 12.83
C ILE A 10 -14.29 4.78 13.25
N GLY A 11 -15.00 5.19 14.29
CA GLY A 11 -14.94 6.55 14.83
C GLY A 11 -15.81 7.58 14.12
N GLY A 12 -16.43 7.26 12.97
CA GLY A 12 -17.34 8.16 12.26
C GLY A 12 -17.19 8.11 10.74
N ARG A 13 -17.79 9.07 10.05
CA ARG A 13 -17.72 9.20 8.58
C ARG A 13 -16.71 10.24 8.12
N THR A 14 -16.10 10.98 9.06
CA THR A 14 -15.06 11.97 8.78
C THR A 14 -13.88 11.81 9.74
N ILE A 15 -12.71 12.31 9.34
CA ILE A 15 -11.50 12.29 10.18
C ILE A 15 -11.72 13.10 11.46
N LEU A 16 -12.44 14.21 11.37
CA LEU A 16 -12.73 15.05 12.53
C LEU A 16 -13.60 14.30 13.54
N GLU A 17 -14.66 13.62 13.07
CA GLU A 17 -15.49 12.78 13.93
C GLU A 17 -14.67 11.66 14.57
N ALA A 18 -13.84 10.97 13.80
CA ALA A 18 -13.00 9.89 14.32
C ALA A 18 -12.05 10.37 15.41
N LYS A 19 -11.41 11.54 15.24
CA LYS A 19 -10.54 12.15 16.25
C LYS A 19 -11.29 12.60 17.50
N ASN A 20 -12.54 13.04 17.37
CA ASN A 20 -13.35 13.49 18.50
C ASN A 20 -14.00 12.34 19.27
N ARG A 21 -14.30 11.22 18.59
CA ARG A 21 -15.04 10.09 19.18
C ARG A 21 -14.13 8.97 19.71
N LEU A 22 -12.97 8.75 19.11
CA LEU A 22 -12.04 7.72 19.57
C LEU A 22 -11.17 8.28 20.69
N THR A 23 -11.03 7.50 21.76
CA THR A 23 -10.06 7.81 22.79
C THR A 23 -8.63 7.62 22.26
N TYR A 24 -7.66 8.27 22.90
CA TYR A 24 -6.25 8.11 22.52
C TYR A 24 -5.79 6.65 22.62
N ALA A 25 -6.24 5.92 23.66
CA ALA A 25 -5.92 4.51 23.85
C ALA A 25 -6.44 3.65 22.68
N GLU A 26 -7.72 3.81 22.31
CA GLU A 26 -8.30 3.08 21.18
C GLU A 26 -7.60 3.41 19.85
N ALA A 27 -7.29 4.69 19.63
CA ALA A 27 -6.55 5.11 18.44
C ALA A 27 -5.16 4.46 18.37
N MET A 28 -4.48 4.32 19.52
CA MET A 28 -3.18 3.66 19.60
C MET A 28 -3.30 2.15 19.39
N ASP A 29 -4.33 1.51 19.92
CA ASP A 29 -4.59 0.07 19.69
C ASP A 29 -4.84 -0.20 18.20
N TRP A 30 -5.62 0.64 17.54
CA TRP A 30 -5.81 0.57 16.09
C TRP A 30 -4.51 0.79 15.32
N TYR A 31 -3.66 1.73 15.76
CA TYR A 31 -2.34 1.93 15.16
C TYR A 31 -1.47 0.67 15.27
N VAL A 32 -1.42 0.05 16.46
CA VAL A 32 -0.68 -1.20 16.67
C VAL A 32 -1.25 -2.34 15.83
N TYR A 33 -2.58 -2.44 15.75
CA TYR A 33 -3.26 -3.42 14.90
C TYR A 33 -2.85 -3.28 13.43
N LEU A 34 -2.91 -2.07 12.89
CA LEU A 34 -2.52 -1.77 11.50
C LEU A 34 -1.04 -2.08 11.24
N ARG A 35 -0.13 -1.76 12.17
CA ARG A 35 1.29 -2.11 12.02
C ARG A 35 1.53 -3.62 11.99
N ARG A 36 0.74 -4.40 12.74
CA ARG A 36 0.89 -5.86 12.80
C ARG A 36 0.23 -6.58 11.63
N ARG A 37 -0.89 -6.06 11.13
CA ARG A 37 -1.74 -6.76 10.16
C ARG A 37 -1.69 -6.15 8.76
N GLY A 38 -1.07 -4.97 8.60
CA GLY A 38 -1.13 -4.17 7.39
C GLY A 38 -2.45 -3.39 7.26
N SER A 39 -2.62 -2.75 6.11
CA SER A 39 -3.79 -1.92 5.79
C SER A 39 -5.12 -2.67 5.98
N LEU A 40 -6.15 -1.93 6.41
CA LEU A 40 -7.53 -2.44 6.37
C LEU A 40 -8.11 -2.50 4.96
N ASN A 41 -7.44 -1.89 3.97
CA ASN A 41 -7.88 -1.87 2.59
C ASN A 41 -7.92 -3.31 2.02
N LEU A 42 -9.15 -3.81 1.84
CA LEU A 42 -9.38 -5.14 1.28
C LEU A 42 -8.85 -5.25 -0.16
N GLY A 43 -8.88 -4.17 -0.93
CA GLY A 43 -8.37 -4.13 -2.31
C GLY A 43 -6.90 -4.52 -2.37
N ASN A 44 -6.05 -3.90 -1.54
CA ASN A 44 -4.61 -4.21 -1.50
C ASN A 44 -4.34 -5.66 -1.07
N ARG A 45 -5.16 -6.21 -0.17
CA ARG A 45 -5.03 -7.62 0.25
C ARG A 45 -5.41 -8.58 -0.87
N LEU A 46 -6.46 -8.27 -1.63
CA LEU A 46 -6.86 -9.05 -2.79
C LEU A 46 -5.83 -8.97 -3.90
N GLU A 47 -5.28 -7.78 -4.16
CA GLU A 47 -4.21 -7.58 -5.14
C GLU A 47 -3.01 -8.47 -4.85
N HIS A 48 -2.51 -8.49 -3.60
CA HIS A 48 -1.44 -9.41 -3.20
C HIS A 48 -1.79 -10.89 -3.43
N GLY A 49 -3.01 -11.29 -3.08
CA GLY A 49 -3.48 -12.66 -3.27
C GLY A 49 -3.52 -13.06 -4.75
N PHE A 50 -4.04 -12.17 -5.60
CA PHE A 50 -4.09 -12.39 -7.05
C PHE A 50 -2.71 -12.35 -7.69
N ALA A 51 -1.83 -11.44 -7.25
CA ALA A 51 -0.45 -11.38 -7.72
C ALA A 51 0.30 -12.68 -7.40
N MET A 52 0.17 -13.20 -6.18
CA MET A 52 0.74 -14.49 -5.81
C MET A 52 0.22 -15.63 -6.69
N LEU A 53 -1.09 -15.68 -6.95
CA LEU A 53 -1.68 -16.69 -7.84
C LEU A 53 -1.16 -16.54 -9.28
N ALA A 54 -1.08 -15.31 -9.80
CA ALA A 54 -0.55 -15.03 -11.12
C ALA A 54 0.91 -15.46 -11.25
N THR A 55 1.76 -15.16 -10.26
CA THR A 55 3.16 -15.61 -10.22
C THR A 55 3.28 -17.12 -10.24
N VAL A 56 2.48 -17.83 -9.42
CA VAL A 56 2.48 -19.30 -9.41
C VAL A 56 2.05 -19.84 -10.78
N LEU A 57 1.00 -19.29 -11.37
CA LEU A 57 0.53 -19.68 -12.69
C LEU A 57 1.60 -19.43 -13.76
N THR A 58 2.23 -18.26 -13.77
CA THR A 58 3.29 -17.92 -14.73
C THR A 58 4.49 -18.84 -14.59
N ARG A 59 4.92 -19.15 -13.37
CA ARG A 59 6.02 -20.10 -13.11
C ARG A 59 5.69 -21.51 -13.58
N ILE A 60 4.45 -21.98 -13.39
CA ILE A 60 3.99 -23.28 -13.92
C ILE A 60 4.06 -23.32 -15.45
N HIS A 61 3.79 -22.20 -16.12
CA HIS A 61 3.86 -22.08 -17.58
C HIS A 61 5.27 -21.73 -18.09
N GLY A 62 6.30 -21.76 -17.24
CA GLY A 62 7.70 -21.53 -17.62
C GLY A 62 8.12 -20.05 -17.73
N GLY A 63 7.30 -19.13 -17.22
CA GLY A 63 7.68 -17.71 -17.13
C GLY A 63 8.40 -17.39 -15.81
N GLU A 64 9.35 -16.46 -15.88
CA GLU A 64 10.16 -16.01 -14.74
C GLU A 64 9.78 -14.58 -14.33
N VAL A 65 8.48 -14.34 -14.14
CA VAL A 65 7.97 -13.03 -13.75
C VAL A 65 7.83 -12.97 -12.23
N GLU A 66 8.40 -11.95 -11.62
CA GLU A 66 8.29 -11.69 -10.18
C GLU A 66 6.92 -11.11 -9.80
N MET A 67 6.56 -11.26 -8.53
CA MET A 67 5.22 -10.94 -8.02
C MET A 67 4.86 -9.45 -8.19
N GLU A 68 5.85 -8.58 -8.07
CA GLU A 68 5.71 -7.12 -8.19
C GLU A 68 5.16 -6.71 -9.57
N ALA A 69 5.42 -7.50 -10.61
CA ALA A 69 4.87 -7.25 -11.94
C ALA A 69 3.34 -7.39 -12.01
N PHE A 70 2.73 -8.07 -11.04
CA PHE A 70 1.29 -8.26 -10.93
C PHE A 70 0.65 -7.36 -9.85
N MET A 71 1.40 -6.42 -9.28
CA MET A 71 0.94 -5.48 -8.23
C MET A 71 0.99 -4.03 -8.70
N PRO A 72 0.12 -3.62 -9.64
CA PRO A 72 0.18 -2.31 -10.28
C PRO A 72 0.04 -1.14 -9.30
N TYR A 73 -0.73 -1.28 -8.23
CA TYR A 73 -0.90 -0.20 -7.25
C TYR A 73 0.37 0.04 -6.42
N GLU A 74 1.03 -1.03 -5.99
CA GLU A 74 2.29 -0.92 -5.24
C GLU A 74 3.41 -0.38 -6.12
N SER A 75 3.51 -0.83 -7.38
CA SER A 75 4.50 -0.30 -8.31
C SER A 75 4.28 1.20 -8.58
N ALA A 76 3.02 1.65 -8.64
CA ALA A 76 2.71 3.06 -8.83
C ALA A 76 3.08 3.90 -7.60
N LEU A 77 2.89 3.38 -6.39
CA LEU A 77 3.31 4.05 -5.16
C LEU A 77 4.83 4.16 -5.07
N ALA A 78 5.56 3.09 -5.36
CA ALA A 78 7.02 3.09 -5.38
C ALA A 78 7.57 4.11 -6.39
N GLN A 79 6.98 4.19 -7.59
CA GLN A 79 7.36 5.19 -8.59
C GLN A 79 7.07 6.62 -8.11
N ALA A 80 5.90 6.86 -7.52
CA ALA A 80 5.55 8.18 -6.99
C ALA A 80 6.48 8.63 -5.85
N GLU A 81 6.93 7.70 -5.00
CA GLU A 81 7.94 7.97 -3.97
C GLU A 81 9.32 8.27 -4.56
N GLU A 82 9.73 7.55 -5.60
CA GLU A 82 10.98 7.83 -6.33
C GLU A 82 10.95 9.21 -6.99
N ASP A 83 9.86 9.55 -7.66
CA ASP A 83 9.66 10.85 -8.32
C ASP A 83 9.65 12.00 -7.29
N ALA A 84 9.06 11.78 -6.11
CA ALA A 84 9.02 12.76 -5.02
C ALA A 84 10.39 13.01 -4.37
N ASN A 85 11.25 11.99 -4.32
CA ASN A 85 12.62 12.12 -3.81
C ASN A 85 13.59 12.76 -4.82
N GLY A 86 13.12 13.02 -6.05
CA GLY A 86 13.90 13.58 -7.13
C GLY A 86 14.86 12.56 -7.73
N ILE A 87 15.14 12.71 -9.03
CA ILE A 87 16.12 11.87 -9.73
C ILE A 87 17.52 12.16 -9.17
N SER A 88 18.26 11.10 -8.82
CA SER A 88 19.67 11.24 -8.47
C SER A 88 20.45 11.85 -9.64
N ILE A 89 21.53 12.57 -9.34
CA ILE A 89 22.36 13.23 -10.37
C ILE A 89 22.91 12.19 -11.35
N GLU A 90 23.26 10.99 -10.89
CA GLU A 90 23.75 9.92 -11.77
C GLU A 90 22.67 9.46 -12.77
N LYS A 91 21.41 9.32 -12.32
CA LYS A 91 20.28 8.90 -13.15
C LYS A 91 19.88 10.01 -14.14
N ALA A 92 19.95 11.27 -13.73
CA ALA A 92 19.71 12.42 -14.59
C ALA A 92 20.73 12.52 -15.74
N VAL A 93 22.03 12.30 -15.46
CA VAL A 93 23.09 12.32 -16.48
C VAL A 93 22.97 11.15 -17.46
N ALA A 94 22.57 9.97 -17.00
CA ALA A 94 22.36 8.80 -17.86
C ALA A 94 21.15 8.93 -18.80
N THR A 95 20.12 9.68 -18.42
CA THR A 95 18.89 9.86 -19.22
C THR A 95 19.06 10.90 -20.34
N TRP A 96 20.12 11.70 -20.30
CA TRP A 96 20.40 12.77 -21.28
C TRP A 96 21.18 12.33 -22.53
N HIS A 97 21.58 11.06 -22.61
CA HIS A 97 22.27 10.48 -23.77
C HIS A 97 21.38 9.49 -24.51
#